data_AF-A0AAV2ER75-F1
#
_entry.id   AF-A0AAV2ER75-F1
#
_cell.length_a   1.000
_cell.length_b   1.000
_cell.length_c   1.000
_cell.angle_alpha   90.00
_cell.angle_beta   90.00
_cell.angle_gamma   90.00
#
_symmetry.space_group_name_H-M   'P 1'
#
loop_
_entity.id
_entity.type
_entity.pdbx_description
1 polymer ?
#
loop_
_entity_poly.entity_id
_entity_poly.type
_entity_poly.pdbx_seq_one_letter_code
_entity_poly.pdbx_strand_id
1 'polypeptide(L)'
;MAKLSGACWAFSAVAAMEGITKLKTGKLISLSEQELIDCDVEGEDGGCEGGLMDNAFTFIRAKGGLTTEAQYPYQAQDGTCNKKRSSSPAAKIKGYEDVPANSERALMQAVAHQPVSVAIEGGGFMFQLYGSGVFEGSCGTELDHAVTAVGYGTNSDGSKYWILKNSWGKGWGEDGYMRIKKDVSESEGLCGLAMEASYPTA
;
A
#
# COMPACT_ATOMS: atom_id res chain seq x y z
N MET A 1 -19.99 3.59 5.60
CA MET A 1 -19.58 4.62 4.64
C MET A 1 -18.10 4.84 4.86
N ALA A 2 -17.23 4.34 3.98
CA ALA A 2 -15.81 4.67 4.04
C ALA A 2 -15.71 6.16 3.65
N LYS A 3 -15.40 7.01 4.62
CA LYS A 3 -14.99 8.39 4.32
C LYS A 3 -13.71 8.26 3.50
N LEU A 4 -13.68 8.87 2.32
CA LEU A 4 -12.46 9.04 1.52
C LEU A 4 -11.49 9.93 2.29
N SER A 5 -10.83 9.35 3.29
CA SER A 5 -9.61 9.89 3.88
C SER A 5 -8.50 9.58 2.88
N GLY A 6 -7.74 10.58 2.45
CA GLY A 6 -6.56 10.43 1.59
C GLY A 6 -5.39 9.70 2.25
N ALA A 7 -5.68 8.82 3.22
CA ALA A 7 -4.70 8.04 3.97
C ALA A 7 -4.28 6.73 3.26
N CYS A 8 -4.54 6.59 1.96
CA CYS A 8 -4.20 5.37 1.21
C CYS A 8 -2.70 5.02 1.32
N TRP A 9 -1.84 6.03 1.37
CA TRP A 9 -0.40 5.90 1.61
C TRP A 9 -0.09 5.14 2.91
N ALA A 10 -0.75 5.50 4.01
CA ALA A 10 -0.59 4.86 5.31
C ALA A 10 -1.06 3.40 5.28
N PHE A 11 -2.22 3.12 4.68
CA PHE A 11 -2.72 1.73 4.52
C PHE A 11 -1.78 0.88 3.67
N SER A 12 -1.25 1.44 2.58
CA SER A 12 -0.32 0.74 1.71
C SER A 12 0.98 0.41 2.44
N ALA A 13 1.57 1.39 3.12
CA ALA A 13 2.81 1.21 3.88
C ALA A 13 2.63 0.22 5.04
N VAL A 14 1.53 0.32 5.80
CA VAL A 14 1.20 -0.61 6.89
C VAL A 14 1.07 -2.03 6.36
N ALA A 15 0.30 -2.26 5.29
CA ALA A 15 0.14 -3.60 4.73
C ALA A 15 1.47 -4.22 4.26
N ALA A 16 2.38 -3.43 3.68
CA ALA A 16 3.72 -3.88 3.34
C ALA A 16 4.55 -4.24 4.60
N MET A 17 4.47 -3.40 5.64
CA MET A 17 5.15 -3.62 6.92
C MET A 17 4.62 -4.87 7.67
N GLU A 18 3.31 -5.10 7.68
CA GLU A 18 2.68 -6.30 8.23
C GLU A 18 3.19 -7.55 7.50
N GLY A 19 3.28 -7.47 6.17
CA GLY A 19 3.80 -8.53 5.31
C GLY A 19 5.23 -8.92 5.67
N ILE A 20 6.17 -7.97 5.69
CA ILE A 20 7.56 -8.26 6.03
C ILE A 20 7.70 -8.73 7.49
N THR A 21 6.89 -8.20 8.41
CA THR A 21 6.88 -8.63 9.81
C THR A 21 6.48 -10.11 9.93
N LYS A 22 5.44 -10.53 9.19
CA LYS A 22 5.02 -11.94 9.13
C LYS A 22 6.13 -12.83 8.56
N LEU A 23 6.78 -12.40 7.47
CA LEU A 23 7.86 -13.16 6.84
C LEU A 23 9.08 -13.34 7.76
N LYS A 24 9.43 -12.32 8.54
CA LYS A 24 10.61 -12.34 9.42
C LYS A 24 10.37 -13.03 10.76
N THR A 25 9.17 -12.89 11.32
CA THR A 25 8.88 -13.33 12.69
C THR A 25 7.94 -14.54 12.77
N GLY A 26 7.28 -14.88 11.66
CA GLY A 26 6.21 -15.87 11.63
C GLY A 26 4.88 -15.38 12.23
N LYS A 27 4.79 -14.15 12.73
CA LYS A 27 3.58 -13.59 13.36
C LYS A 27 2.97 -12.50 12.49
N LEU A 28 1.69 -12.64 12.17
CA LEU A 28 0.92 -11.57 11.50
C LEU A 28 0.37 -10.67 12.61
N ILE A 29 0.78 -9.41 12.60
CA ILE A 29 0.40 -8.42 13.60
C ILE A 29 -0.34 -7.32 12.84
N SER A 30 -1.54 -6.97 13.30
CA SER A 30 -2.27 -5.83 12.74
C SER A 30 -1.67 -4.53 13.28
N LEU A 31 -1.10 -3.71 12.41
CA LEU A 31 -0.41 -2.46 12.78
C LEU A 31 -1.32 -1.25 12.53
N SER A 32 -1.03 -0.14 13.20
CA SER A 32 -1.90 1.05 13.17
C SER A 32 -1.57 1.98 12.00
N GLU A 33 -2.52 2.15 11.08
CA GLU A 33 -2.49 3.22 10.09
C GLU A 33 -2.72 4.59 10.73
N GLN A 34 -3.56 4.67 11.77
CA GLN A 34 -3.85 5.94 12.44
C GLN A 34 -2.62 6.56 13.10
N GLU A 35 -1.67 5.73 13.55
CA GLU A 35 -0.41 6.23 14.07
C GLU A 35 0.38 7.01 13.02
N LEU A 36 0.41 6.54 11.76
CA LEU A 36 1.01 7.29 10.65
C LEU A 36 0.23 8.57 10.38
N ILE A 37 -1.10 8.47 10.23
CA ILE A 37 -1.97 9.61 9.92
C ILE A 37 -1.82 10.74 10.96
N ASP A 38 -1.70 10.41 12.25
CA ASP A 38 -1.64 11.40 13.32
C ASP A 38 -0.22 11.91 13.63
N CYS A 39 0.81 11.10 13.35
CA CYS A 39 2.18 11.37 13.81
C CYS A 39 3.18 11.66 12.69
N ASP A 40 2.91 11.21 11.48
CA ASP A 40 3.73 11.45 10.30
C ASP A 40 3.10 12.56 9.47
N VAL A 41 3.23 13.78 9.99
CA VAL A 41 2.61 15.01 9.47
C VAL A 41 3.65 16.11 9.21
N GLU A 42 4.93 15.73 9.16
CA GLU A 42 6.03 16.63 8.84
C GLU A 42 6.50 16.36 7.39
N GLY A 43 6.70 17.41 6.60
CA GLY A 43 7.15 17.27 5.21
C GLY A 43 5.98 17.14 4.23
N GLU A 44 5.98 16.09 3.42
CA GLU A 44 5.02 15.88 2.33
C GLU A 44 3.78 15.08 2.76
N ASP A 45 3.81 14.42 3.92
CA ASP A 45 2.69 13.66 4.45
C ASP A 45 1.75 14.59 5.25
N GLY A 46 0.47 14.56 4.88
CA GLY A 46 -0.57 15.47 5.37
C GLY A 46 -1.76 14.75 5.99
N GLY A 47 -1.54 13.55 6.55
CA GLY A 47 -2.61 12.74 7.13
C GLY A 47 -3.65 12.34 6.08
N CYS A 48 -4.87 12.84 6.23
CA CYS A 48 -5.98 12.59 5.31
C CYS A 48 -5.94 13.41 4.02
N GLU A 49 -5.02 14.37 3.88
CA GLU A 49 -4.86 15.14 2.64
C GLU A 49 -3.95 14.45 1.60
N GLY A 50 -3.23 13.40 2.01
CA GLY A 50 -2.31 12.67 1.16
C GLY A 50 -0.99 12.37 1.88
N GLY A 51 -0.12 11.65 1.19
CA GLY A 51 1.21 11.29 1.65
C GLY A 51 1.85 10.25 0.75
N LEU A 52 3.09 9.86 1.05
CA LEU A 52 3.88 8.90 0.29
C LEU A 52 4.33 7.72 1.16
N MET A 53 4.40 6.54 0.56
CA MET A 53 4.68 5.30 1.30
C MET A 53 6.14 5.20 1.77
N ASP A 54 7.07 5.78 1.03
CA ASP A 54 8.49 5.86 1.39
C ASP A 54 8.77 6.82 2.55
N ASN A 55 8.05 7.95 2.60
CA ASN A 55 8.04 8.84 3.77
C ASN A 55 7.53 8.12 5.01
N ALA A 56 6.41 7.38 4.89
CA ALA A 56 5.92 6.52 5.97
C ALA A 56 7.00 5.54 6.46
N PHE A 57 7.71 4.85 5.57
CA PHE A 57 8.80 3.96 6.00
C PHE A 57 9.96 4.71 6.66
N THR A 58 10.29 5.92 6.19
CA THR A 58 11.29 6.78 6.81
C THR A 58 10.89 7.14 8.24
N PHE A 59 9.66 7.58 8.45
CA PHE A 59 9.10 7.87 9.76
C PHE A 59 9.13 6.65 10.67
N ILE A 60 8.63 5.50 10.21
CA ILE A 60 8.57 4.26 10.99
C ILE A 60 9.98 3.88 11.47
N ARG A 61 10.99 3.96 10.60
CA ARG A 61 12.38 3.68 10.96
C ARG A 61 12.87 4.67 12.02
N ALA A 62 12.70 5.98 11.79
CA ALA A 62 13.22 7.03 12.67
C ALA A 62 12.57 6.99 14.06
N LYS A 63 11.27 6.78 14.11
CA LYS A 63 10.47 6.68 15.34
C LYS A 63 10.67 5.35 16.08
N GLY A 64 11.18 4.32 15.39
CA GLY A 64 11.53 3.03 15.98
C GLY A 64 10.40 1.99 15.95
N GLY A 65 9.47 2.10 15.01
CA GLY A 65 8.40 1.14 14.73
C GLY A 65 6.98 1.64 15.00
N LEU A 66 6.00 0.89 14.50
CA LEU A 66 4.56 1.14 14.70
C LEU A 66 3.98 0.34 15.85
N THR A 67 2.97 0.89 16.52
CA THR A 67 2.11 0.13 17.44
C THR A 67 1.04 -0.69 16.68
N THR A 68 0.25 -1.47 17.41
CA THR A 68 -0.83 -2.28 16.85
C THR A 68 -2.10 -1.45 16.60
N GLU A 69 -2.92 -1.86 15.64
CA GLU A 69 -4.25 -1.27 15.40
C GLU A 69 -5.12 -1.28 16.67
N ALA A 70 -5.05 -2.35 17.49
CA ALA A 70 -5.79 -2.42 18.75
C ALA A 70 -5.40 -1.33 19.78
N GLN A 71 -4.14 -0.88 19.74
CA GLN A 71 -3.61 0.13 20.66
C GLN A 71 -3.86 1.56 20.16
N TYR A 72 -3.88 1.75 18.84
CA TYR A 72 -4.13 3.03 18.20
C TYR A 72 -5.12 2.84 17.03
N PRO A 73 -6.42 2.69 17.32
CA PRO A 73 -7.40 2.31 16.30
C PRO A 73 -7.68 3.39 15.27
N TYR A 74 -7.94 2.99 14.03
CA TYR A 74 -8.35 3.86 12.93
C TYR A 74 -9.62 4.65 13.23
N GLN A 75 -9.58 5.96 12.94
CA GLN A 75 -10.65 6.93 13.20
C GLN A 75 -11.19 7.57 11.91
N ALA A 76 -10.59 7.31 10.74
CA ALA A 76 -10.98 7.90 9.46
C ALA A 76 -11.00 9.44 9.43
N GLN A 77 -10.10 10.06 10.18
CA GLN A 77 -9.88 11.50 10.24
C GLN A 77 -8.51 11.78 10.84
N ASP A 78 -8.00 12.99 10.64
CA ASP A 78 -6.81 13.46 11.33
C ASP A 78 -7.07 13.64 12.82
N GLY A 79 -6.06 13.29 13.59
CA GLY A 79 -5.98 13.52 15.02
C GLY A 79 -4.68 14.23 15.40
N THR A 80 -4.41 14.26 16.70
CA THR A 80 -3.11 14.71 17.22
C THR A 80 -2.31 13.48 17.62
N CYS A 81 -1.04 13.40 17.23
CA CYS A 81 -0.15 12.30 17.60
C CYS A 81 -0.20 11.96 19.09
N ASN A 82 -0.83 10.83 19.41
CA ASN A 82 -0.98 10.38 20.78
C ASN A 82 0.25 9.60 21.23
N LYS A 83 1.22 10.32 21.82
CA LYS A 83 2.49 9.76 22.32
C LYS A 83 2.32 8.58 23.29
N LYS A 84 1.22 8.51 24.05
CA LYS A 84 0.99 7.37 24.95
C LYS A 84 0.61 6.12 24.16
N ARG A 85 -0.27 6.25 23.17
CA ARG A 85 -0.68 5.14 22.30
C ARG A 85 0.47 4.66 21.41
N SER A 86 1.26 5.60 20.87
CA SER A 86 2.42 5.27 20.01
C SER A 86 3.70 4.88 20.76
N SER A 87 3.69 4.88 22.11
CA SER A 87 4.90 4.62 22.94
C SER A 87 5.40 3.18 22.92
N SER A 88 4.60 2.23 22.44
CA SER A 88 4.92 0.79 22.47
C SER A 88 4.86 0.19 21.07
N PRO A 89 5.96 0.24 20.29
CA PRO A 89 6.04 -0.38 18.98
C PRO A 89 5.90 -1.90 19.06
N ALA A 90 5.06 -2.46 18.20
CA ALA A 90 4.83 -3.89 18.07
C ALA A 90 5.68 -4.54 16.96
N ALA A 91 6.07 -3.76 15.95
CA ALA A 91 6.95 -4.17 14.87
C ALA A 91 7.89 -3.03 14.46
N LYS A 92 9.03 -3.38 13.87
CA LYS A 92 10.07 -2.43 13.43
C LYS A 92 10.62 -2.83 12.07
N ILE A 93 11.12 -1.85 11.34
CA ILE A 93 11.85 -2.02 10.07
C ILE A 93 13.25 -1.40 10.22
N LYS A 94 14.19 -1.85 9.40
CA LYS A 94 15.57 -1.31 9.33
C LYS A 94 15.68 -0.17 8.31
N GLY A 95 14.81 -0.15 7.32
CA GLY A 95 14.75 0.86 6.26
C GLY A 95 13.70 0.51 5.23
N TYR A 96 13.89 1.02 4.02
CA TYR A 96 13.10 0.70 2.83
C TYR A 96 13.98 0.77 1.59
N GLU A 97 13.48 0.24 0.49
CA GLU A 97 14.08 0.36 -0.84
C GLU A 97 12.99 0.70 -1.85
N ASP A 98 13.36 1.53 -2.83
CA ASP A 98 12.52 1.80 -3.99
C ASP A 98 12.80 0.76 -5.09
N VAL A 99 11.73 0.28 -5.70
CA VAL A 99 11.83 -0.54 -6.90
C VAL A 99 12.22 0.38 -8.06
N PRO A 100 13.12 -0.05 -8.96
CA PRO A 100 13.41 0.69 -10.19
C PRO A 100 12.13 1.07 -10.94
N ALA A 101 11.93 2.39 -11.08
CA ALA A 101 10.77 2.95 -11.74
C ALA A 101 10.58 2.41 -13.16
N ASN A 102 9.33 2.31 -13.57
CA ASN A 102 8.89 1.86 -14.90
C ASN A 102 9.41 0.46 -15.25
N SER A 103 9.41 -0.44 -14.27
CA SER A 103 9.84 -1.82 -14.45
C SER A 103 8.95 -2.82 -13.74
N GLU A 104 7.90 -3.30 -14.43
CA GLU A 104 7.09 -4.44 -13.96
C GLU A 104 7.96 -5.68 -13.64
N ARG A 105 9.09 -5.86 -14.34
CA ARG A 105 10.04 -6.93 -14.04
C ARG A 105 10.69 -6.76 -12.67
N ALA A 106 11.18 -5.57 -12.34
CA ALA A 106 11.78 -5.31 -11.04
C ALA A 106 10.75 -5.38 -9.92
N LEU A 107 9.55 -4.84 -10.15
CA LEU A 107 8.42 -4.97 -9.24
C LEU A 107 8.07 -6.45 -9.00
N MET A 108 8.08 -7.29 -10.03
CA MET A 108 7.75 -8.71 -9.92
C MET A 108 8.77 -9.45 -9.05
N GLN A 109 10.04 -9.08 -9.20
CA GLN A 109 11.12 -9.62 -8.37
C GLN A 109 10.92 -9.23 -6.91
N ALA A 110 10.60 -7.97 -6.61
CA ALA A 110 10.32 -7.52 -5.24
C ALA A 110 9.09 -8.22 -4.64
N VAL A 111 7.98 -8.27 -5.38
CA VAL A 111 6.71 -8.91 -4.95
C VAL A 111 6.88 -10.42 -4.71
N ALA A 112 7.82 -11.07 -5.40
CA ALA A 112 8.14 -12.49 -5.16
C ALA A 112 8.74 -12.74 -3.77
N HIS A 113 9.34 -11.71 -3.14
CA HIS A 113 9.96 -11.81 -1.83
C HIS A 113 9.07 -11.30 -0.69
N GLN A 114 8.25 -10.28 -0.93
CA GLN A 114 7.41 -9.65 0.08
C GLN A 114 6.34 -8.74 -0.56
N PRO A 115 5.28 -8.36 0.17
CA PRO A 115 4.37 -7.32 -0.30
C PRO A 115 5.07 -5.97 -0.52
N VAL A 116 4.66 -5.25 -1.57
CA VAL A 116 5.25 -3.99 -2.02
C VAL A 116 4.17 -2.91 -2.09
N SER A 117 4.44 -1.73 -1.55
CA SER A 117 3.58 -0.56 -1.71
C SER A 117 3.72 -0.02 -3.13
N VAL A 118 2.61 0.29 -3.80
CA VAL A 118 2.60 0.84 -5.16
C VAL A 118 1.61 2.01 -5.25
N ALA A 119 1.98 3.07 -5.94
CA ALA A 119 1.04 4.12 -6.37
C ALA A 119 0.41 3.75 -7.72
N ILE A 120 -0.84 4.16 -7.91
CA ILE A 120 -1.63 3.96 -9.13
C ILE A 120 -2.54 5.17 -9.39
N GLU A 121 -3.02 5.30 -10.63
CA GLU A 121 -4.21 6.09 -10.93
C GLU A 121 -5.47 5.26 -10.64
N GLY A 122 -6.13 5.54 -9.52
CA GLY A 122 -7.36 4.88 -9.04
C GLY A 122 -8.62 5.74 -9.16
N GLY A 123 -8.52 7.01 -9.57
CA GLY A 123 -9.65 7.94 -9.68
C GLY A 123 -10.64 7.65 -10.81
N GLY A 124 -10.26 6.85 -11.80
CA GLY A 124 -11.10 6.53 -12.97
C GLY A 124 -12.36 5.73 -12.62
N PHE A 125 -13.48 6.03 -13.31
CA PHE A 125 -14.79 5.37 -13.09
C PHE A 125 -14.73 3.84 -13.20
N MET A 126 -13.97 3.32 -14.17
CA MET A 126 -13.81 1.88 -14.37
C MET A 126 -13.11 1.21 -13.17
N PHE A 127 -12.12 1.90 -12.56
CA PHE A 127 -11.43 1.42 -11.37
C PHE A 127 -12.38 1.41 -10.16
N GLN A 128 -13.10 2.51 -9.94
CA GLN A 128 -14.03 2.63 -8.82
C GLN A 128 -15.14 1.56 -8.85
N LEU A 129 -15.65 1.20 -10.04
CA LEU A 129 -16.69 0.20 -10.22
C LEU A 129 -16.18 -1.24 -10.41
N TYR A 130 -14.88 -1.47 -10.30
CA TYR A 130 -14.33 -2.81 -10.42
C TYR A 130 -15.00 -3.79 -9.43
N GLY A 131 -15.52 -4.90 -9.98
CA GLY A 131 -16.18 -5.95 -9.21
C GLY A 131 -15.39 -7.26 -9.16
N SER A 132 -14.86 -7.73 -10.29
CA SER A 132 -14.07 -8.96 -10.38
C SER A 132 -13.38 -9.10 -11.73
N GLY A 133 -12.53 -10.13 -11.88
CA GLY A 133 -11.80 -10.42 -13.11
C GLY A 133 -10.46 -9.71 -13.19
N VAL A 134 -9.75 -9.84 -14.31
CA VAL A 134 -8.54 -9.05 -14.57
C VAL A 134 -8.96 -7.70 -15.11
N PHE A 135 -8.65 -6.64 -14.37
CA PHE A 135 -8.88 -5.27 -14.79
C PHE A 135 -7.98 -4.92 -15.97
N GLU A 136 -8.63 -4.56 -17.08
CA GLU A 136 -8.01 -4.07 -18.31
C GLU A 136 -8.61 -2.70 -18.72
N GLY A 137 -9.28 -2.02 -17.78
CA GLY A 137 -9.91 -0.74 -18.04
C GLY A 137 -8.90 0.35 -18.33
N SER A 138 -9.33 1.39 -19.05
CA SER A 138 -8.50 2.57 -19.29
C SER A 138 -8.26 3.34 -18.00
N CYS A 139 -7.00 3.67 -17.76
CA CYS A 139 -6.49 4.57 -16.75
C CYS A 139 -5.23 5.24 -17.34
N GLY A 140 -4.93 6.45 -16.90
CA GLY A 140 -3.69 7.15 -17.19
C GLY A 140 -2.60 6.79 -16.19
N THR A 141 -1.75 7.78 -15.91
CA THR A 141 -0.59 7.68 -15.01
C THR A 141 -0.52 8.88 -14.06
N GLU A 142 -1.64 9.59 -13.86
CA GLU A 142 -1.74 10.65 -12.84
C GLU A 142 -2.01 9.96 -11.50
N LEU A 143 -0.93 9.56 -10.82
CA LEU A 143 -0.99 8.77 -9.60
C LEU A 143 -1.75 9.52 -8.50
N ASP A 144 -2.83 8.92 -7.98
CA ASP A 144 -3.72 9.54 -7.00
C ASP A 144 -4.11 8.58 -5.85
N HIS A 145 -3.67 7.32 -5.91
CA HIS A 145 -4.03 6.31 -4.93
C HIS A 145 -2.90 5.32 -4.67
N ALA A 146 -2.75 4.90 -3.42
CA ALA A 146 -1.75 3.92 -3.01
C ALA A 146 -2.41 2.60 -2.57
N VAL A 147 -1.87 1.49 -3.06
CA VAL A 147 -2.31 0.13 -2.76
C VAL A 147 -1.09 -0.77 -2.51
N THR A 148 -1.31 -2.03 -2.13
CA THR A 148 -0.20 -2.97 -1.90
C THR A 148 -0.27 -4.13 -2.88
N ALA A 149 0.78 -4.32 -3.68
CA ALA A 149 0.97 -5.52 -4.48
C ALA A 149 1.37 -6.69 -3.57
N VAL A 150 0.50 -7.69 -3.47
CA VAL A 150 0.67 -8.85 -2.58
C VAL A 150 0.96 -10.15 -3.33
N GLY A 151 0.95 -10.10 -4.67
CA GLY A 151 1.22 -11.25 -5.51
C GLY A 151 1.00 -10.95 -6.98
N TYR A 152 1.20 -11.98 -7.80
CA TYR A 152 0.91 -11.97 -9.23
C TYR A 152 0.62 -13.40 -9.70
N GLY A 153 0.04 -13.54 -10.89
CA GLY A 153 -0.32 -14.83 -11.43
C GLY A 153 -0.55 -14.83 -12.93
N THR A 154 -0.98 -15.99 -13.43
CA THR A 154 -1.33 -16.21 -14.82
C THR A 154 -2.57 -17.09 -14.86
N ASN A 155 -3.60 -16.65 -15.57
CA ASN A 155 -4.81 -17.44 -15.81
C ASN A 155 -4.52 -18.57 -16.81
N SER A 156 -5.45 -19.52 -16.91
CA SER A 156 -5.34 -20.65 -17.84
C SER A 156 -5.27 -20.27 -19.32
N ASP A 157 -5.79 -19.09 -19.68
CA ASP A 157 -5.74 -18.53 -21.04
C ASP A 157 -4.42 -17.79 -21.34
N GLY A 158 -3.49 -17.75 -20.38
CA GLY A 158 -2.21 -17.07 -20.49
C GLY A 158 -2.23 -15.59 -20.09
N SER A 159 -3.38 -15.01 -19.77
CA SER A 159 -3.47 -13.63 -19.29
C SER A 159 -2.80 -13.50 -17.91
N LYS A 160 -1.96 -12.49 -17.75
CA LYS A 160 -1.18 -12.25 -16.53
C LYS A 160 -1.77 -11.11 -15.72
N TYR A 161 -1.64 -11.20 -14.40
CA TYR A 161 -2.18 -10.19 -13.51
C TYR A 161 -1.31 -9.98 -12.26
N TRP A 162 -1.38 -8.79 -11.69
CA TRP A 162 -1.01 -8.49 -10.31
C TRP A 162 -2.19 -8.71 -9.39
N ILE A 163 -1.94 -8.96 -8.10
CA ILE A 163 -2.94 -8.99 -7.04
C ILE A 163 -2.67 -7.80 -6.14
N LEU A 164 -3.58 -6.83 -6.14
CA LEU A 164 -3.50 -5.61 -5.34
C LEU A 164 -4.48 -5.68 -4.17
N LYS A 165 -4.00 -5.41 -2.96
CA LYS A 165 -4.82 -5.20 -1.76
C LYS A 165 -5.20 -3.72 -1.70
N ASN A 166 -6.50 -3.43 -1.71
CA ASN A 166 -7.03 -2.06 -1.59
C ASN A 166 -7.52 -1.78 -0.16
N SER A 167 -7.74 -0.50 0.17
CA SER A 167 -8.18 -0.01 1.48
C SER A 167 -9.66 0.37 1.56
N TRP A 168 -10.45 0.09 0.51
CA TRP A 168 -11.89 0.44 0.43
C TRP A 168 -12.84 -0.61 1.04
N GLY A 169 -12.27 -1.58 1.76
CA GLY A 169 -13.02 -2.64 2.43
C GLY A 169 -13.46 -3.78 1.51
N LYS A 170 -14.04 -4.82 2.11
CA LYS A 170 -14.31 -6.09 1.42
C LYS A 170 -15.46 -6.06 0.41
N GLY A 171 -16.29 -5.02 0.45
CA GLY A 171 -17.41 -4.86 -0.49
C GLY A 171 -16.99 -4.38 -1.87
N TRP A 172 -15.73 -3.97 -2.05
CA TRP A 172 -15.17 -3.54 -3.33
C TRP A 172 -14.32 -4.65 -3.95
N GLY A 173 -14.42 -4.85 -5.26
CA GLY A 173 -13.64 -5.86 -5.98
C GLY A 173 -13.81 -7.28 -5.44
N GLU A 174 -12.72 -8.04 -5.49
CA GLU A 174 -12.65 -9.43 -5.06
C GLU A 174 -12.30 -9.49 -3.56
N ASP A 175 -13.28 -9.30 -2.68
CA ASP A 175 -13.09 -9.23 -1.22
C ASP A 175 -12.09 -8.15 -0.76
N GLY A 176 -12.08 -7.00 -1.45
CA GLY A 176 -11.15 -5.89 -1.20
C GLY A 176 -9.86 -5.96 -2.01
N TYR A 177 -9.73 -6.94 -2.90
CA TYR A 177 -8.60 -7.09 -3.80
C TYR A 177 -8.98 -6.77 -5.24
N MET A 178 -7.97 -6.49 -6.04
CA MET A 178 -8.09 -6.37 -7.48
C MET A 178 -7.03 -7.22 -8.17
N ARG A 179 -7.45 -7.90 -9.24
CA ARG A 179 -6.51 -8.38 -10.25
C ARG A 179 -6.40 -7.35 -11.35
N ILE A 180 -5.21 -6.83 -11.61
CA ILE A 180 -4.95 -5.86 -12.68
C ILE A 180 -3.98 -6.45 -13.69
N LYS A 181 -4.17 -6.16 -14.98
CA LYS A 181 -3.35 -6.69 -16.06
C LYS A 181 -1.86 -6.43 -15.82
N LYS A 182 -1.04 -7.45 -16.07
CA LYS A 182 0.41 -7.44 -15.91
C LYS A 182 1.10 -7.68 -17.26
N ASP A 183 2.33 -7.18 -17.39
CA ASP A 183 3.16 -7.25 -18.60
C ASP A 183 2.49 -6.53 -19.77
N VAL A 184 2.04 -5.30 -19.52
CA VAL A 184 1.49 -4.41 -20.57
C VAL A 184 2.62 -3.77 -21.38
N SER A 185 2.27 -3.10 -22.48
CA SER A 185 3.27 -2.46 -23.36
C SER A 185 3.89 -1.20 -22.73
N GLU A 186 3.15 -0.55 -21.86
CA GLU A 186 3.52 0.69 -21.18
C GLU A 186 4.52 0.37 -20.07
N SER A 187 5.65 1.07 -20.06
CA SER A 187 6.75 0.81 -19.11
C SER A 187 6.35 1.09 -17.66
N GLU A 188 5.44 2.04 -17.48
CA GLU A 188 4.81 2.49 -16.26
C GLU A 188 3.90 1.40 -15.65
N GLY A 189 3.57 0.36 -16.41
CA GLY A 189 2.54 -0.61 -16.05
C GLY A 189 1.12 -0.01 -16.16
N LEU A 190 0.10 -0.87 -16.12
CA LEU A 190 -1.28 -0.40 -16.21
C LEU A 190 -1.60 0.49 -14.99
N CYS A 191 -2.20 1.66 -15.24
CA CYS A 191 -2.49 2.69 -14.24
C CYS A 191 -1.25 3.23 -13.52
N GLY A 192 -0.06 3.11 -14.10
CA GLY A 192 1.19 3.61 -13.50
C GLY A 192 1.74 2.75 -12.35
N LEU A 193 1.25 1.52 -12.17
CA LEU A 193 1.58 0.66 -11.01
C LEU A 193 3.08 0.36 -10.80
N ALA A 194 3.91 0.57 -11.81
CA ALA A 194 5.35 0.35 -11.76
C ALA A 194 6.16 1.66 -11.68
N MET A 195 5.52 2.82 -11.59
CA MET A 195 6.20 4.14 -11.52
C MET A 195 6.81 4.39 -10.14
N GLU A 196 6.00 4.24 -9.08
CA GLU A 196 6.38 4.54 -7.70
C GLU A 196 6.02 3.36 -6.80
N ALA A 197 7.02 2.50 -6.58
CA ALA A 197 6.88 1.30 -5.76
C ALA A 197 8.02 1.20 -4.77
N SER A 198 7.69 0.92 -3.51
CA SER A 198 8.66 0.83 -2.43
C SER A 198 8.28 -0.25 -1.42
N TYR A 199 9.28 -0.79 -0.72
CA TYR A 199 9.05 -1.83 0.28
C TYR A 199 9.95 -1.67 1.50
N PRO A 200 9.45 -2.01 2.71
CA PRO A 200 10.26 -1.94 3.92
C PRO A 200 11.26 -3.10 4.01
N THR A 201 12.42 -2.85 4.59
CA THR A 201 13.46 -3.86 4.85
C THR A 201 13.55 -4.18 6.35
N ALA A 202 13.77 -5.45 6.71
CA ALA A 202 13.81 -5.94 8.10
C ALA A 202 14.87 -7.01 8.34
#